data_AF-A0A7T7HZY4-F1
#
_entry.id   AF-A0A7T7HZY4-F1
#
_cell.length_a   1.000
_cell.length_b   1.000
_cell.length_c   1.000
_cell.angle_alpha   90.00
_cell.angle_beta   90.00
_cell.angle_gamma   90.00
#
_symmetry.space_group_name_H-M   'P 1'
#
loop_
_entity.id
_entity.type
_entity.pdbx_description
1 polymer ?
#
loop_
_entity_poly.entity_id
_entity_poly.type
_entity_poly.pdbx_seq_one_letter_code
_entity_poly.pdbx_strand_id
1 'polypeptide(L)'
;MSVMYGRLVDLLVDRFEVDRAEISADTTFEDLDMDSLFLVELLLVIQSEFGVDVGDDAASPGDTITAVADLIERLASAEASA
;
A
#
# COMPACT_ATOMS: atom_id res chain seq x y z
N MET A 1 6.13 -9.55 -9.78
CA MET A 1 5.46 -8.38 -9.18
C MET A 1 3.97 -8.62 -9.25
N SER A 2 3.29 -8.52 -8.10
CA SER A 2 1.84 -8.67 -7.96
C SER A 2 1.11 -7.56 -8.71
N VAL A 3 -0.17 -7.78 -9.02
CA VAL A 3 -1.00 -6.74 -9.67
C VAL A 3 -1.22 -5.59 -8.70
N MET A 4 -1.37 -5.90 -7.40
CA MET A 4 -1.53 -4.87 -6.37
C MET A 4 -0.31 -4.00 -6.16
N TYR A 5 0.90 -4.50 -6.40
CA TYR A 5 2.08 -3.64 -6.34
C TYR A 5 1.96 -2.47 -7.31
N GLY A 6 1.60 -2.73 -8.57
CA GLY A 6 1.42 -1.67 -9.57
C GLY A 6 0.38 -0.64 -9.13
N ARG A 7 -0.77 -1.10 -8.63
CA ARG A 7 -1.83 -0.20 -8.16
C ARG A 7 -1.43 0.62 -6.95
N LEU A 8 -0.72 0.02 -6.00
CA LEU A 8 -0.21 0.72 -4.83
C LEU A 8 0.79 1.80 -5.24
N VAL A 9 1.70 1.50 -6.17
CA VAL A 9 2.64 2.47 -6.74
C VAL A 9 1.91 3.62 -7.45
N ASP A 10 0.95 3.31 -8.33
CA ASP A 10 0.17 4.35 -9.01
C ASP A 10 -0.60 5.23 -8.00
N LEU A 11 -1.13 4.64 -6.93
CA LEU A 11 -1.83 5.37 -5.87
C LEU A 11 -0.89 6.31 -5.10
N LEU A 12 0.32 5.85 -4.76
CA LEU A 12 1.33 6.68 -4.09
C LEU A 12 1.79 7.84 -4.98
N VAL A 13 1.95 7.60 -6.28
CA VAL A 13 2.37 8.64 -7.23
C VAL A 13 1.24 9.66 -7.47
N ASP A 14 0.00 9.20 -7.66
CA ASP A 14 -1.12 10.07 -8.03
C ASP A 14 -1.75 10.81 -6.84
N ARG A 15 -1.84 10.14 -5.67
CA ARG A 15 -2.49 10.71 -4.46
C ARG A 15 -1.52 11.31 -3.47
N PHE A 16 -0.35 10.68 -3.30
CA PHE A 16 0.64 11.07 -2.29
C PHE A 16 1.83 11.81 -2.91
N GLU A 17 1.81 12.05 -4.22
CA GLU A 17 2.86 12.77 -4.97
C GLU A 17 4.26 12.18 -4.77
N VAL A 18 4.33 10.87 -4.49
CA VAL A 18 5.59 10.13 -4.30
C VAL A 18 6.27 9.94 -5.66
N ASP A 19 7.59 10.11 -5.70
CA ASP A 19 8.33 9.90 -6.94
C ASP A 19 8.48 8.40 -7.24
N ARG A 20 8.01 7.97 -8.42
CA ARG A 20 8.09 6.57 -8.84
C ARG A 20 9.53 6.07 -8.92
N ALA A 21 10.50 6.97 -9.13
CA ALA A 21 11.91 6.59 -9.18
C ALA A 21 12.47 6.17 -7.82
N GLU A 22 11.90 6.68 -6.72
CA GLU A 22 12.30 6.35 -5.33
C GLU A 22 11.68 5.01 -4.90
N ILE A 23 10.56 4.62 -5.52
CA ILE A 23 9.86 3.38 -5.20
C ILE A 23 10.60 2.16 -5.78
N SER A 24 11.14 1.35 -4.88
CA SER A 24 11.79 0.08 -5.20
C SER A 24 11.22 -1.06 -4.35
N ALA A 25 11.62 -2.30 -4.67
CA ALA A 25 11.11 -3.48 -3.95
C ALA A 25 11.56 -3.54 -2.48
N ASP A 26 12.72 -2.95 -2.19
CA ASP A 26 13.36 -2.85 -0.87
C ASP A 26 13.03 -1.52 -0.16
N THR A 27 12.43 -0.56 -0.88
CA THR A 27 12.08 0.75 -0.33
C THR A 27 10.96 0.60 0.68
N THR A 28 11.16 1.23 1.84
CA THR A 28 10.20 1.28 2.93
C THR A 28 9.34 2.55 2.85
N PHE A 29 8.21 2.57 3.53
CA PHE A 29 7.37 3.76 3.59
C PHE A 29 8.11 4.95 4.24
N GLU A 30 8.94 4.70 5.25
CA GLU A 30 9.77 5.73 5.89
C GLU A 30 10.76 6.40 4.92
N ASP A 31 11.28 5.67 3.93
CA ASP A 31 12.22 6.18 2.93
C ASP A 31 11.51 7.09 1.90
N LEU A 32 10.19 6.93 1.76
CA LEU A 32 9.32 7.73 0.88
C LEU A 32 8.68 8.93 1.61
N ASP A 33 9.18 9.31 2.79
CA ASP A 33 8.58 10.33 3.65
C ASP A 33 7.10 10.04 3.99
N MET A 34 6.69 8.76 4.01
CA MET A 34 5.34 8.36 4.43
C MET A 34 5.29 8.19 5.95
N ASP A 35 4.93 9.29 6.62
CA ASP A 35 4.64 9.29 8.05
C ASP A 35 3.42 8.42 8.40
N SER A 36 3.28 8.10 9.69
CA SER A 36 2.14 7.33 10.22
C SER A 36 0.77 7.91 9.87
N LEU A 37 0.64 9.23 9.73
CA LEU A 37 -0.61 9.87 9.29
C LEU A 37 -0.93 9.58 7.82
N PHE A 38 0.08 9.66 6.94
CA PHE A 38 -0.10 9.33 5.53
C PHE A 38 -0.41 7.85 5.34
N LEU A 39 0.20 6.97 6.13
CA LEU A 39 -0.11 5.54 6.13
C LEU A 39 -1.56 5.25 6.51
N VAL A 40 -2.10 5.93 7.53
CA VAL A 40 -3.51 5.78 7.90
C VAL A 40 -4.43 6.19 6.75
N GLU A 41 -4.14 7.32 6.08
CA GLU A 41 -4.89 7.75 4.89
C GLU A 41 -4.77 6.74 3.74
N LEU A 42 -3.56 6.23 3.48
CA LEU A 42 -3.29 5.23 2.46
C LEU A 42 -4.13 3.97 2.69
N LEU A 43 -4.14 3.45 3.92
CA LEU A 43 -4.94 2.29 4.30
C LEU A 43 -6.43 2.56 4.10
N LEU A 44 -6.95 3.70 4.55
CA LEU A 44 -8.36 4.08 4.33
C LEU A 44 -8.73 4.14 2.84
N VAL A 45 -7.87 4.72 2.01
CA VAL A 45 -8.07 4.79 0.57
C VAL A 45 -8.08 3.38 -0.02
N ILE A 46 -7.12 2.53 0.34
CA ILE A 46 -7.05 1.13 -0.12
C ILE A 46 -8.31 0.37 0.28
N GLN A 47 -8.77 0.49 1.53
CA GLN A 47 -10.03 -0.15 1.96
C GLN A 47 -11.20 0.31 1.09
N SER A 48 -11.31 1.61 0.84
CA SER A 48 -12.41 2.17 0.05
C SER A 48 -12.30 1.85 -1.45
N GLU A 49 -11.11 1.79 -2.03
CA GLU A 49 -10.90 1.57 -3.47
C GLU A 49 -11.02 0.09 -3.82
N PHE A 50 -10.42 -0.79 -2.99
CA PHE A 50 -10.37 -2.22 -3.24
C PHE A 50 -11.49 -2.99 -2.53
N GLY A 51 -12.20 -2.36 -1.60
CA GLY A 51 -13.24 -3.01 -0.80
C GLY A 51 -12.67 -4.09 0.11
N VAL A 52 -11.46 -3.90 0.64
CA VAL A 52 -10.79 -4.84 1.54
C VAL A 52 -10.75 -4.29 2.95
N ASP A 53 -10.77 -5.15 3.96
CA ASP A 53 -10.49 -4.75 5.34
C ASP A 53 -8.97 -4.90 5.60
N VAL A 54 -8.23 -3.82 5.43
CA VAL A 54 -6.85 -3.72 5.92
C VAL A 54 -6.88 -3.07 7.30
N GLY A 55 -6.57 -3.85 8.32
CA GLY A 55 -6.45 -3.33 9.69
C GLY A 55 -5.39 -2.24 9.81
N ASP A 56 -5.46 -1.44 10.88
CA ASP A 56 -4.51 -0.34 11.14
C ASP A 56 -3.03 -0.81 11.20
N ASP A 57 -2.79 -2.06 11.60
CA ASP A 57 -1.47 -2.70 11.64
C ASP A 57 -1.04 -3.33 10.29
N ALA A 58 -1.79 -3.12 9.20
CA ALA A 58 -1.48 -3.72 7.90
C ALA A 58 -0.25 -3.11 7.22
N ALA A 59 0.12 -1.88 7.57
CA ALA A 59 1.30 -1.20 7.06
C ALA A 59 1.98 -0.38 8.16
N SER A 60 3.29 -0.53 8.29
CA SER A 60 4.14 0.27 9.18
C SER A 60 5.17 1.08 8.36
N PRO A 61 5.71 2.20 8.89
CA PRO A 61 6.76 2.97 8.21
C PRO A 61 7.97 2.10 7.78
N GLY A 62 8.33 1.09 8.58
CA GLY A 62 9.43 0.18 8.28
C GLY A 62 9.09 -0.97 7.32
N ASP A 63 7.84 -1.10 6.89
CA ASP A 63 7.46 -2.13 5.93
C ASP A 63 7.80 -1.70 4.50
N THR A 64 8.06 -2.69 3.64
CA THR A 64 8.27 -2.44 2.21
C THR A 64 6.95 -2.34 1.47
N ILE A 65 6.94 -1.54 0.40
CA ILE A 65 5.80 -1.40 -0.52
C ILE A 65 5.35 -2.76 -1.04
N THR A 66 6.33 -3.64 -1.32
CA THR A 66 6.09 -5.00 -1.82
C THR A 66 5.34 -5.84 -0.79
N ALA A 67 5.75 -5.80 0.49
CA ALA A 67 5.12 -6.58 1.55
C ALA A 67 3.66 -6.18 1.78
N VAL A 68 3.38 -4.88 1.82
CA VAL A 68 2.02 -4.36 1.99
C VAL A 68 1.16 -4.65 0.77
N ALA A 69 1.69 -4.50 -0.44
CA ALA A 69 0.97 -4.85 -1.66
C ALA A 69 0.57 -6.34 -1.71
N ASP A 70 1.47 -7.24 -1.29
CA ASP A 70 1.20 -8.68 -1.24
C ASP A 70 0.13 -9.01 -0.18
N LEU A 71 0.20 -8.35 0.99
CA LEU A 71 -0.80 -8.47 2.04
C LEU A 71 -2.20 -8.06 1.53
N ILE A 72 -2.30 -6.91 0.87
CA ILE A 72 -3.54 -6.39 0.30
C ILE A 72 -4.08 -7.35 -0.78
N GLU A 73 -3.22 -7.84 -1.67
CA GLU A 73 -3.64 -8.79 -2.72
C GLU A 73 -4.24 -10.07 -2.12
N ARG A 74 -3.63 -10.57 -1.04
CA ARG A 74 -4.14 -11.73 -0.32
C ARG A 74 -5.49 -11.48 0.34
N LEU A 75 -5.69 -10.30 0.93
CA LEU A 75 -6.96 -9.89 1.53
C LEU A 75 -8.04 -9.71 0.47
N ALA A 76 -7.72 -9.02 -0.62
CA ALA A 76 -8.61 -8.81 -1.76
C ALA A 76 -9.06 -10.13 -2.39
N SER A 77 -8.13 -11.08 -2.58
CA SER A 77 -8.46 -12.39 -3.12
C SER A 77 -9.31 -13.23 -2.15
N ALA A 78 -9.19 -13.01 -0.84
CA ALA A 78 -9.98 -13.72 0.16
C ALA A 78 -11.42 -13.21 0.22
N GLU A 79 -11.61 -11.88 0.27
CA GLU A 79 -12.94 -11.23 0.23
C GLU A 79 -13.69 -11.49 -1.08
N ALA A 80 -12.99 -11.46 -2.23
CA ALA A 80 -13.62 -11.75 -3.52
C ALA A 80 -14.14 -13.20 -3.67
N SER A 81 -13.73 -14.10 -2.77
CA SER A 81 -14.16 -15.50 -2.76
C SER A 81 -15.22 -15.81 -1.70
N ALA A 82 -15.60 -14.83 -0.88
CA ALA A 82 -16.61 -14.94 0.18
C ALA A 82 -17.99 -14.43 -0.29
#